data_AF-A0A1E7LJJ2-F1
#
_entry.id   AF-A0A1E7LJJ2-F1
#
_cell.length_a   1.000
_cell.length_b   1.000
_cell.length_c   1.000
_cell.angle_alpha   90.00
_cell.angle_beta   90.00
_cell.angle_gamma   90.00
#
_symmetry.space_group_name_H-M   'P 1'
#
loop_
_entity.id
_entity.type
_entity.pdbx_description
1 polymer ?
#
loop_
_entity_poly.entity_id
_entity_poly.type
_entity_poly.pdbx_seq_one_letter_code
_entity_poly.pdbx_strand_id
1 'polypeptide(L)' 'MPVLPPPTTLVIGATTSHCGNCRQPTLPDDTHHNLVPGGRPSRGCGARFAAMAPADPQITNDDLRHIRPDLPIATDTTP' A
#
# COMPACT_ATOMS: atom_id res chain seq x y z
N MET A 1 0.94 13.04 22.76
CA MET A 1 0.67 13.21 21.32
C MET A 1 0.50 11.81 20.74
N PRO A 2 -0.61 11.46 20.07
CA PRO A 2 -0.70 10.17 19.40
C PRO A 2 0.41 10.10 18.35
N VAL A 3 1.31 9.12 18.50
CA VAL A 3 2.38 8.87 17.52
C VAL A 3 1.68 8.33 16.28
N LEU A 4 1.61 9.15 15.24
CA LEU A 4 1.14 8.66 13.95
C LEU A 4 2.13 7.59 13.47
N PRO A 5 1.64 6.42 13.02
CA PRO A 5 2.49 5.41 12.44
C PRO A 5 3.29 6.01 11.27
N PRO A 6 4.55 5.58 11.07
CA PRO A 6 5.35 6.08 9.97
C PRO A 6 4.67 5.79 8.63
N PRO A 7 4.88 6.65 7.62
CA PRO A 7 4.41 6.38 6.28
C PRO A 7 4.97 5.06 5.75
N THR A 8 4.23 4.41 4.87
CA THR A 8 4.55 3.08 4.35
C THR A 8 4.30 2.98 2.85
N THR A 9 4.72 1.85 2.27
CA THR A 9 4.49 1.51 0.87
C THR A 9 3.16 0.77 0.73
N LEU A 10 2.36 1.18 -0.24
CA LEU A 10 1.21 0.43 -0.72
C LEU A 10 1.72 -0.64 -1.69
N VAL A 11 1.57 -1.91 -1.35
CA VAL A 11 1.99 -3.00 -2.23
C VAL A 11 0.79 -3.47 -3.04
N ILE A 12 0.84 -3.28 -4.35
CA ILE A 12 -0.27 -3.53 -5.27
C ILE A 12 -0.01 -4.86 -5.98
N GLY A 13 -0.88 -5.83 -5.77
CA GLY A 13 -0.90 -7.12 -6.46
C GLY A 13 -2.04 -7.20 -7.48
N ALA A 14 -2.04 -8.25 -8.30
CA ALA A 14 -2.95 -8.34 -9.45
C ALA A 14 -4.42 -8.48 -9.02
N THR A 15 -4.66 -9.11 -7.88
CA THR A 15 -5.99 -9.35 -7.32
C THR A 15 -6.18 -8.77 -5.92
N THR A 16 -5.08 -8.52 -5.19
CA THR A 16 -5.11 -8.02 -3.82
C THR A 16 -3.97 -7.04 -3.58
N SER A 17 -4.22 -6.01 -2.78
CA SER A 17 -3.21 -5.06 -2.32
C SER A 17 -3.02 -5.20 -0.81
N HIS A 18 -1.83 -4.87 -0.30
CA HIS A 18 -1.53 -4.95 1.12
C HIS A 18 -0.63 -3.81 1.61
N CYS A 19 -0.66 -3.59 2.92
CA CYS A 19 0.15 -2.58 3.58
C CYS A 19 1.59 -3.05 3.77
N GLY A 20 2.58 -2.27 3.32
CA GLY A 20 4.00 -2.61 3.47
C GLY A 20 4.48 -2.72 4.92
N ASN A 21 3.79 -2.08 5.87
CA ASN A 21 4.14 -2.12 7.30
C ASN A 21 3.58 -3.38 8.01
N CYS A 22 2.27 -3.58 7.97
CA CYS A 22 1.60 -4.67 8.71
C CYS A 22 1.21 -5.88 7.86
N ARG A 23 1.45 -5.83 6.54
CA ARG A 23 1.15 -6.88 5.55
C ARG A 23 -0.31 -7.31 5.46
N GLN A 24 -1.22 -6.59 6.12
CA GLN A 24 -2.64 -6.84 6.01
C GLN A 24 -3.19 -6.32 4.68
N PRO A 25 -4.27 -6.92 4.18
CA PRO A 25 -4.99 -6.43 3.01
C PRO A 25 -5.37 -4.95 3.16
N THR A 26 -5.36 -4.23 2.04
CA THR A 26 -5.81 -2.85 1.93
C THR A 26 -6.43 -2.65 0.55
N LEU A 27 -7.19 -1.57 0.38
CA LEU A 27 -7.64 -1.15 -0.94
C LEU A 27 -6.57 -0.27 -1.59
N PRO A 28 -6.36 -0.38 -2.91
CA PRO A 28 -5.38 0.45 -3.61
C PRO A 28 -5.76 1.92 -3.60
N ASP A 29 -7.06 2.26 -3.51
CA ASP A 29 -7.55 3.65 -3.49
C ASP A 29 -7.38 4.35 -2.13
N ASP A 30 -7.06 3.60 -1.07
CA ASP A 30 -6.93 4.18 0.27
C ASP A 30 -5.65 5.02 0.38
N THR A 31 -5.75 6.18 1.03
CA THR A 31 -4.57 7.02 1.35
C THR A 31 -3.88 6.59 2.65
N HIS A 32 -4.61 5.88 3.51
CA HIS A 32 -4.14 5.39 4.80
C HIS A 32 -4.70 3.99 5.05
N HIS A 33 -3.91 3.13 5.69
CA HIS A 33 -4.36 1.80 6.07
C HIS A 33 -5.27 1.86 7.30
N ASN A 34 -6.50 2.34 7.15
CA ASN A 34 -7.47 2.46 8.24
C ASN A 34 -8.38 1.24 8.37
N LEU A 35 -8.61 0.54 7.26
CA LEU A 35 -9.54 -0.58 7.15
C LEU A 35 -8.86 -1.77 6.49
N VAL A 36 -9.23 -2.97 6.91
CA VAL A 36 -8.82 -4.22 6.27
C VAL A 36 -10.02 -4.79 5.51
N PRO A 37 -9.98 -4.86 4.17
CA PRO A 37 -11.04 -5.48 3.38
C PRO A 37 -11.11 -7.00 3.61
N GLY A 38 -12.31 -7.58 3.53
CA GLY A 38 -12.50 -9.04 3.44
C GLY A 38 -12.68 -9.81 4.75
N GLY A 39 -12.86 -9.16 5.90
CA GLY A 39 -13.15 -9.85 7.17
C GLY A 39 -13.69 -8.91 8.25
N ARG A 40 -14.05 -9.47 9.43
CA ARG A 40 -14.51 -8.74 10.63
C ARG A 40 -13.80 -7.39 10.76
N PRO A 41 -14.50 -6.30 11.15
CA PRO A 41 -13.95 -4.94 11.15
C PRO A 41 -12.64 -4.91 11.94
N SER A 42 -11.54 -5.00 11.22
CA SER A 42 -10.20 -5.01 11.77
C SER A 42 -9.61 -3.66 11.41
N ARG A 43 -9.16 -2.95 12.44
CA ARG A 43 -8.49 -1.66 12.23
C ARG A 43 -7.19 -1.92 11.50
N GLY A 44 -7.00 -1.22 10.39
CA GLY A 44 -5.69 -1.13 9.77
C GLY A 44 -4.71 -0.39 10.69
N CYS A 45 -3.42 -0.48 10.36
CA CYS A 45 -2.35 0.08 11.20
C CYS A 45 -2.33 1.62 11.26
N GLY A 46 -3.13 2.31 10.44
CA GLY A 46 -3.24 3.77 10.37
C GLY A 46 -2.12 4.45 9.58
N ALA A 47 -1.17 3.69 9.04
CA ALA A 47 -0.06 4.22 8.26
C ALA A 47 -0.56 4.91 6.98
N ARG A 48 0.00 6.08 6.68
CA ARG A 48 -0.22 6.76 5.40
C ARG A 48 0.60 6.08 4.30
N PHE A 49 0.02 5.88 3.13
CA PHE A 49 0.77 5.40 1.98
C PHE A 49 1.54 6.58 1.35
N ALA A 50 2.86 6.43 1.22
CA ALA A 50 3.75 7.44 0.67
C ALA A 50 4.46 7.00 -0.62
N ALA A 51 4.41 5.71 -0.94
CA ALA A 51 4.91 5.14 -2.18
C ALA A 51 4.10 3.89 -2.53
N MET A 52 4.26 3.39 -3.75
CA MET A 52 3.66 2.14 -4.21
C MET A 52 4.71 1.17 -4.76
N ALA A 53 4.51 -0.13 -4.56
CA ALA A 53 5.39 -1.16 -5.11
C ALA A 53 4.55 -2.29 -5.74
N PRO A 54 5.05 -2.96 -6.77
CA PRO A 54 4.39 -4.14 -7.30
C PRO A 54 4.56 -5.31 -6.31
N ALA A 55 3.50 -6.09 -6.10
CA ALA A 55 3.58 -7.33 -5.32
C ALA A 55 4.25 -8.46 -6.12
N ASP A 56 4.08 -8.44 -7.44
CA ASP A 56 4.49 -9.50 -8.36
C ASP A 56 5.20 -8.92 -9.59
N PRO A 57 6.15 -9.65 -10.21
CA PRO A 57 6.88 -9.19 -11.40
C PRO A 57 6.00 -8.92 -12.62
N GLN A 58 4.75 -9.41 -12.62
CA GLN A 58 3.80 -9.21 -13.70
C GLN A 58 3.15 -7.82 -13.69
N ILE A 59 3.24 -7.10 -12.56
CA ILE A 59 2.72 -5.73 -12.45
C ILE A 59 3.80 -4.77 -12.90
N THR A 60 3.49 -4.02 -13.95
CA THR A 60 4.41 -3.03 -14.51
C THR A 60 4.31 -1.70 -13.75
N ASN A 61 5.34 -0.88 -13.91
CA ASN A 61 5.33 0.49 -13.39
C ASN A 61 4.21 1.34 -14.02
N ASP A 62 3.81 1.05 -15.25
CA ASP A 62 2.69 1.74 -15.89
C ASP A 62 1.34 1.31 -15.30
N ASP A 63 1.18 0.04 -14.92
CA ASP A 63 0.00 -0.41 -14.17
C ASP A 63 -0.10 0.30 -12.81
N LEU A 64 1.02 0.40 -12.08
CA LEU A 64 1.07 1.13 -10.82
C LEU A 64 0.67 2.60 -10.99
N ARG A 65 1.21 3.27 -12.02
CA ARG A 65 0.86 4.66 -12.35
C ARG A 65 -0.59 4.82 -12.77
N HIS A 66 -1.19 3.81 -13.40
CA HIS A 66 -2.60 3.83 -13.74
C HIS A 66 -3.48 3.71 -12.49
N ILE A 67 -3.08 2.88 -11.53
CA ILE A 67 -3.85 2.61 -10.30
C ILE A 67 -3.69 3.74 -9.28
N ARG A 68 -2.46 4.21 -9.03
CA ARG A 68 -2.15 5.29 -8.07
C ARG A 68 -1.22 6.35 -8.67
N PRO A 69 -1.73 7.20 -9.58
CA PRO A 69 -0.94 8.27 -10.19
C PRO A 69 -0.46 9.32 -9.19
N ASP A 70 -1.05 9.38 -8.00
CA ASP A 70 -0.70 10.28 -6.90
C ASP A 70 0.50 9.82 -6.07
N LEU A 71 0.90 8.54 -6.17
CA LEU A 71 2.01 7.99 -5.41
C LEU A 71 3.25 7.78 -6.28
N PRO A 72 4.45 8.08 -5.77
CA PRO A 72 5.67 7.64 -6.43
C PRO A 72 5.81 6.12 -6.34
N ILE A 73 6.39 5.51 -7.36
CA ILE A 73 6.80 4.11 -7.29
C ILE A 73 8.01 4.04 -6.36
N ALA A 74 7.96 3.16 -5.37
CA ALA A 74 9.09 2.82 -4.54
C ALA A 74 10.17 2.27 -5.46
N THR A 75 11.16 3.12 -5.78
CA THR A 75 12.41 2.64 -6.36
C THR A 75 13.00 1.71 -5.33
N ASP A 76 13.22 0.47 -5.72
CA ASP A 76 14.04 -0.47 -4.96
C ASP A 76 15.42 0.19 -4.76
N THR A 77 15.58 0.96 -3.69
CA THR A 77 16.88 1.27 -3.14
C THR A 77 17.31 0.02 -2.42
N THR A 78 17.72 -1.00 -3.18
CA THR A 78 18.79 -1.88 -2.74
C THR A 78 20.06 -1.01 -2.72
N PRO A 79 20.66 -0.73 -1.55
CA PRO A 79 22.05 -0.30 -1.50
C PRO A 79 23.00 -1.40 -1.99
#